data_AF-A0A950JNF9-F1
#
_entry.id   AF-A0A950JNF9-F1
#
_cell.length_a   1.000
_cell.length_b   1.000
_cell.length_c   1.000
_cell.angle_alpha   90.00
_cell.angle_beta   90.00
_cell.angle_gamma   90.00
#
_symmetry.space_group_name_H-M   'P 1'
#
loop_
_entity.id
_entity.type
_entity.pdbx_description
1 polymer ?
#
loop_
_entity_poly.entity_id
_entity_poly.type
_entity_poly.pdbx_seq_one_letter_code
_entity_poly.pdbx_strand_id
1 'polypeptide(L)'
;MIGPATLSRLRFGDSIVAAEQAALCASKHLASDGSALWWGGIDTPGPPQIVAPGAQAPVLAAVSPMRPGHSVTVEYRVDGGPVREAMGVIEPRVHDADARIFRAVLPGQSSGLVEFLPVLRFAGQPISTRLLESEQASRYQVGGGATPVATLDSPPQTTARSHDGGRWLWDAKFLGGTTIKLRKEVVGVVSDGFRIIWRFDEAPVVGPLLEGRFLPGAADWMRIRPDGVAIVQVEGCIETRSGARVYTTYGGYLELGRDGYARALRGEFDPWPPFVCAPTYATADKALEWLNRAQCLIVGRVDMKALTVESDAYLIEVGGRKNLPERGGARR
;
A
#
# COMPACT_ATOMS: atom_id res chain seq x y z
N MET A 1 -56.28 55.04 -21.43
CA MET A 1 -56.21 55.35 -19.99
C MET A 1 -54.90 54.81 -19.45
N ILE A 2 -54.05 55.72 -18.94
CA ILE A 2 -53.04 55.56 -17.86
C ILE A 2 -52.11 54.33 -17.96
N GLY A 3 -50.79 54.38 -18.12
CA GLY A 3 -49.77 55.43 -18.07
C GLY A 3 -48.38 54.76 -18.13
N PRO A 4 -47.28 55.51 -18.35
CA PRO A 4 -45.99 55.01 -18.89
C PRO A 4 -44.88 54.89 -17.82
N ALA A 5 -43.76 54.24 -18.16
CA ALA A 5 -42.43 54.65 -17.69
C ALA A 5 -41.31 54.01 -18.51
N THR A 6 -40.71 54.82 -19.38
CA THR A 6 -39.37 54.63 -19.93
C THR A 6 -38.34 54.94 -18.84
N LEU A 7 -37.30 54.11 -18.68
CA LEU A 7 -36.01 54.57 -18.19
C LEU A 7 -34.87 53.91 -18.95
N SER A 8 -34.04 54.79 -19.47
CA SER A 8 -32.92 54.57 -20.38
C SER A 8 -31.66 54.08 -19.67
N ARG A 9 -30.84 53.35 -20.44
CA ARG A 9 -29.37 53.34 -20.49
C ARG A 9 -28.59 53.33 -19.15
N LEU A 10 -27.83 52.25 -18.96
CA LEU A 10 -26.37 52.32 -18.83
C LEU A 10 -25.73 50.97 -19.20
N ARG A 11 -24.88 51.00 -20.22
CA ARG A 11 -23.95 49.91 -20.57
C ARG A 11 -22.86 49.86 -19.50
N PHE A 12 -22.54 48.68 -18.99
CA PHE A 12 -21.21 48.36 -18.50
C PHE A 12 -20.89 46.88 -18.78
N GLY A 13 -19.96 46.68 -19.71
CA GLY A 13 -19.05 45.54 -19.75
C GLY A 13 -19.63 44.16 -20.02
N ASP A 14 -19.70 43.79 -21.30
CA ASP A 14 -19.40 42.43 -21.76
C ASP A 14 -17.96 42.07 -21.35
N SER A 15 -17.73 41.79 -20.07
CA SER A 15 -16.44 41.38 -19.50
C SER A 15 -16.63 40.89 -18.05
N ILE A 16 -17.50 39.91 -17.85
CA ILE A 16 -17.42 39.06 -16.66
C ILE A 16 -17.30 37.62 -17.14
N VAL A 17 -16.07 37.32 -17.56
CA VAL A 17 -15.39 36.04 -17.30
C VAL A 17 -16.25 34.79 -17.55
N ALA A 18 -16.72 34.64 -18.79
CA ALA A 18 -16.88 33.34 -19.43
C ALA A 18 -15.52 32.76 -19.86
N ALA A 19 -14.47 33.12 -19.12
CA ALA A 19 -13.05 32.86 -19.36
C ALA A 19 -12.30 32.64 -18.03
N GLU A 20 -12.95 32.02 -17.04
CA GLU A 20 -12.24 31.15 -16.10
C GLU A 20 -12.49 29.72 -16.57
N GLN A 21 -11.83 29.45 -17.69
CA GLN A 21 -11.53 28.14 -18.23
C GLN A 21 -11.24 27.14 -17.12
N ALA A 22 -11.98 26.02 -17.15
CA ALA A 22 -11.54 24.69 -16.77
C ALA A 22 -10.51 24.66 -15.63
N ALA A 23 -10.99 24.54 -14.39
CA ALA A 23 -10.17 24.00 -13.31
C ALA A 23 -9.42 22.79 -13.87
N LEU A 24 -8.08 22.84 -13.90
CA LEU A 24 -7.24 21.69 -14.21
C LEU A 24 -7.51 20.64 -13.13
N CYS A 25 -8.59 19.89 -13.30
CA CYS A 25 -8.87 18.71 -12.52
C CYS A 25 -7.83 17.70 -12.98
N ALA A 26 -6.96 17.27 -12.07
CA ALA A 26 -6.03 16.20 -12.35
C ALA A 26 -6.80 15.02 -12.98
N SER A 27 -6.23 14.42 -14.01
CA SER A 27 -6.78 13.18 -14.57
C SER A 27 -6.85 12.15 -13.45
N LYS A 28 -8.02 11.53 -13.28
CA LYS A 28 -8.21 10.44 -12.32
C LYS A 28 -7.81 9.14 -12.99
N HIS A 29 -6.90 8.41 -12.35
CA HIS A 29 -6.39 7.12 -12.79
C HIS A 29 -7.08 6.02 -11.97
N LEU A 30 -7.75 5.10 -12.64
CA LEU A 30 -8.49 4.03 -11.96
C LEU A 30 -7.53 2.88 -11.61
N ALA A 31 -7.51 2.50 -10.35
CA ALA A 31 -6.81 1.32 -9.86
C ALA A 31 -7.64 0.05 -10.07
N SER A 32 -7.00 -1.11 -10.02
CA SER A 32 -7.64 -2.41 -10.22
C SER A 32 -8.77 -2.70 -9.22
N ASP A 33 -8.77 -2.05 -8.05
CA ASP A 33 -9.79 -2.19 -7.02
C ASP A 33 -10.97 -1.20 -7.14
N GLY A 34 -10.98 -0.41 -8.22
CA GLY A 34 -11.97 0.62 -8.53
C GLY A 34 -11.73 1.97 -7.86
N SER A 35 -10.65 2.13 -7.09
CA SER A 35 -10.30 3.41 -6.48
C SER A 35 -9.66 4.34 -7.50
N ALA A 36 -9.94 5.63 -7.40
CA ALA A 36 -9.32 6.66 -8.21
C ALA A 36 -8.07 7.21 -7.50
N LEU A 37 -6.97 7.31 -8.23
CA LEU A 37 -5.73 7.99 -7.85
C LEU A 37 -5.57 9.23 -8.73
N TRP A 38 -5.22 10.39 -8.17
CA TRP A 38 -4.91 11.59 -8.95
C TRP A 38 -3.80 12.43 -8.33
N TRP A 39 -3.08 13.18 -9.17
CA TRP A 39 -1.99 14.08 -8.77
C TRP A 39 -1.79 15.19 -9.81
N GLY A 40 -1.06 16.25 -9.43
CA GLY A 40 -0.76 17.38 -10.31
C GLY A 40 -1.93 18.35 -10.49
N GLY A 41 -2.98 18.21 -9.69
CA GLY A 41 -4.14 19.10 -9.66
C GLY A 41 -3.97 20.24 -8.66
N ILE A 42 -4.98 21.11 -8.59
CA ILE A 42 -5.00 22.25 -7.65
C ILE A 42 -4.94 21.83 -6.17
N ASP A 43 -5.49 20.66 -5.85
CA ASP A 43 -5.55 20.04 -4.52
C ASP A 43 -4.33 19.15 -4.22
N THR A 44 -3.62 18.75 -5.26
CA THR A 44 -2.47 17.83 -5.23
C THR A 44 -1.30 18.40 -6.03
N PRO A 45 -0.81 19.62 -5.72
CA PRO A 45 0.23 20.25 -6.50
C PRO A 45 1.50 19.41 -6.50
N GLY A 46 2.06 19.21 -7.69
CA GLY A 46 3.35 18.56 -7.88
C GLY A 46 4.53 19.49 -7.59
N PRO A 47 5.76 18.96 -7.65
CA PRO A 47 6.97 19.78 -7.62
C PRO A 47 6.95 20.84 -8.75
N PRO A 48 7.60 22.00 -8.56
CA PRO A 48 7.78 22.95 -9.65
C PRO A 48 8.59 22.30 -10.80
N GLN A 49 8.40 22.78 -12.02
CA GLN A 49 9.11 22.24 -13.19
C GLN A 49 10.63 22.33 -13.07
N ILE A 50 11.15 23.26 -12.26
CA ILE A 50 12.57 23.42 -11.96
C ILE A 50 12.74 23.39 -10.44
N VAL A 51 13.53 22.44 -9.96
CA VAL A 51 13.88 22.28 -8.53
C VAL A 51 15.37 22.59 -8.37
N ALA A 52 15.72 23.30 -7.28
CA ALA A 52 17.11 23.63 -6.99
C ALA A 52 17.92 22.36 -6.65
N PRO A 53 19.20 22.27 -7.08
CA PRO A 53 20.10 21.20 -6.67
C PRO A 53 20.08 20.98 -5.15
N GLY A 54 19.92 19.73 -4.73
CA GLY A 54 19.87 19.31 -3.33
C GLY A 54 18.54 19.59 -2.61
N ALA A 55 17.61 20.34 -3.20
CA ALA A 55 16.30 20.58 -2.61
C ALA A 55 15.41 19.32 -2.71
N GLN A 56 14.72 19.01 -1.61
CA GLN A 56 13.73 17.94 -1.59
C GLN A 56 12.47 18.35 -2.37
N ALA A 57 11.85 17.40 -3.06
CA ALA A 57 10.67 17.64 -3.88
C ALA A 57 9.45 16.90 -3.31
N PRO A 58 8.46 17.61 -2.72
CA PRO A 58 7.23 16.97 -2.27
C PRO A 58 6.32 16.62 -3.45
N VAL A 59 5.74 15.43 -3.41
CA VAL A 59 4.74 14.95 -4.36
C VAL A 59 3.47 14.61 -3.59
N LEU A 60 2.37 15.22 -3.98
CA LEU A 60 1.04 14.98 -3.43
C LEU A 60 0.23 14.12 -4.39
N ALA A 61 -0.47 13.13 -3.84
CA ALA A 61 -1.43 12.32 -4.58
C ALA A 61 -2.64 12.02 -3.70
N ALA A 62 -3.81 11.92 -4.30
CA ALA A 62 -5.05 11.69 -3.59
C ALA A 62 -5.73 10.41 -4.06
N VAL A 63 -6.41 9.73 -3.14
CA VAL A 63 -7.06 8.44 -3.36
C VAL A 63 -8.51 8.53 -2.89
N SER A 64 -9.44 8.00 -3.69
CA SER A 64 -10.86 7.86 -3.30
C SER A 64 -11.58 6.72 -4.04
N PRO A 65 -12.39 5.89 -3.35
CA PRO A 65 -12.55 5.87 -1.90
C PRO A 65 -11.28 5.27 -1.25
N MET A 66 -10.81 5.90 -0.18
CA MET A 66 -9.71 5.36 0.62
C MET A 66 -10.18 4.14 1.40
N ARG A 67 -9.38 3.06 1.37
CA ARG A 67 -9.64 1.81 2.10
C ARG A 67 -8.49 1.48 3.04
N PRO A 68 -8.74 0.82 4.19
CA PRO A 68 -7.67 0.22 4.98
C PRO A 68 -6.79 -0.67 4.10
N GLY A 69 -5.47 -0.57 4.24
CA GLY A 69 -4.49 -1.25 3.37
C GLY A 69 -4.05 -0.44 2.15
N HIS A 70 -4.74 0.64 1.79
CA HIS A 70 -4.21 1.57 0.78
C HIS A 70 -2.96 2.28 1.30
N SER A 71 -1.96 2.39 0.44
CA SER A 71 -0.80 3.24 0.63
C SER A 71 -0.39 3.83 -0.71
N VAL A 72 0.27 4.98 -0.69
CA VAL A 72 0.84 5.57 -1.92
C VAL A 72 2.35 5.59 -1.79
N THR A 73 3.03 5.04 -2.79
CA THR A 73 4.47 5.25 -3.00
C THR A 73 4.66 6.13 -4.22
N VAL A 74 5.72 6.92 -4.27
CA VAL A 74 6.14 7.57 -5.51
C VAL A 74 7.36 6.85 -6.04
N GLU A 75 7.18 6.18 -7.18
CA GLU A 75 8.29 5.65 -7.96
C GLU A 75 8.93 6.80 -8.74
N TYR A 76 10.25 6.89 -8.72
CA TYR A 76 10.99 7.93 -9.45
C TYR A 76 12.34 7.44 -9.97
N ARG A 77 12.83 8.05 -11.03
CA ARG A 77 14.18 7.84 -11.55
C ARG A 77 14.79 9.15 -12.05
N VAL A 78 16.10 9.19 -12.13
CA VAL A 78 16.86 10.35 -12.64
C VAL A 78 17.58 9.92 -13.91
N ASP A 79 17.44 10.70 -14.98
CA ASP A 79 18.11 10.49 -16.27
C ASP A 79 18.00 9.05 -16.81
N GLY A 80 16.81 8.44 -16.69
CA GLY A 80 16.55 7.07 -17.15
C GLY A 80 17.23 5.98 -16.33
N GLY A 81 17.81 6.32 -15.17
CA GLY A 81 18.46 5.38 -14.26
C GLY A 81 17.50 4.43 -13.53
N PRO A 82 17.98 3.72 -12.48
CA PRO A 82 17.16 2.77 -11.75
C PRO A 82 15.99 3.46 -11.04
N VAL A 83 14.84 2.78 -11.01
CA VAL A 83 13.67 3.22 -10.26
C VAL A 83 13.94 3.10 -8.77
N ARG A 84 13.59 4.17 -8.04
CA ARG A 84 13.63 4.29 -6.60
C ARG A 84 12.23 4.58 -6.09
N GLU A 85 11.98 4.35 -4.81
CA GLU A 85 10.67 4.56 -4.19
C GLU A 85 10.78 5.53 -3.02
N ALA A 86 9.82 6.45 -2.92
CA ALA A 86 9.60 7.29 -1.75
C ALA A 86 8.21 6.96 -1.16
N MET A 87 8.15 6.71 0.15
CA MET A 87 6.89 6.37 0.82
C MET A 87 6.05 7.63 1.06
N GLY A 88 4.76 7.55 0.72
CA GLY A 88 3.78 8.58 1.02
C GLY A 88 3.26 8.43 2.44
N VAL A 89 3.17 9.54 3.16
CA VAL A 89 2.51 9.64 4.47
C VAL A 89 1.18 10.35 4.28
N ILE A 90 0.14 9.90 4.99
CA ILE A 90 -1.18 10.55 4.94
C ILE A 90 -1.07 11.98 5.48
N GLU A 91 -1.54 12.94 4.69
CA GLU A 91 -1.68 14.33 5.11
C GLU A 91 -2.93 14.49 6.00
N PRO A 92 -2.86 15.30 7.08
CA PRO A 92 -4.02 15.57 7.93
C PRO A 92 -5.19 16.26 7.19
N ARG A 93 -4.92 16.85 6.02
CA ARG A 93 -5.91 17.57 5.21
C ARG A 93 -6.85 16.58 4.51
N VAL A 94 -8.15 16.74 4.75
CA VAL A 94 -9.23 15.97 4.13
C VAL A 94 -9.84 16.79 3.01
N HIS A 95 -9.92 16.24 1.79
CA HIS A 95 -10.56 16.91 0.64
C HIS A 95 -12.07 16.65 0.62
N ASP A 96 -12.48 15.42 0.94
CA ASP A 96 -13.86 14.92 1.10
C ASP A 96 -13.85 13.73 2.09
N ALA A 97 -14.98 13.32 2.65
CA ALA A 97 -15.08 12.27 3.68
C ALA A 97 -14.32 10.98 3.30
N ASP A 98 -14.36 10.60 2.02
CA ASP A 98 -13.78 9.37 1.49
C ASP A 98 -12.43 9.55 0.78
N ALA A 99 -11.97 10.80 0.59
CA ALA A 99 -10.70 11.09 -0.06
C ALA A 99 -9.59 11.31 0.97
N ARG A 100 -8.40 10.75 0.72
CA ARG A 100 -7.19 11.03 1.50
C ARG A 100 -6.05 11.45 0.59
N ILE A 101 -5.29 12.44 1.05
CA ILE A 101 -4.09 12.95 0.39
C ILE A 101 -2.87 12.29 1.04
N PHE A 102 -1.93 11.87 0.22
CA PHE A 102 -0.63 11.35 0.60
C PHE A 102 0.45 12.32 0.14
N ARG A 103 1.42 12.55 1.01
CA ARG A 103 2.64 13.30 0.70
C ARG A 103 3.85 12.40 0.77
N ALA A 104 4.50 12.19 -0.37
CA ALA A 104 5.83 11.60 -0.44
C ALA A 104 6.87 12.69 -0.67
N VAL A 105 8.06 12.54 -0.08
CA VAL A 105 9.16 13.49 -0.28
C VAL A 105 10.27 12.79 -1.05
N LEU A 106 10.50 13.22 -2.28
CA LEU A 106 11.64 12.75 -3.05
C LEU A 106 12.90 13.41 -2.48
N PRO A 107 13.97 12.63 -2.22
CA PRO A 107 15.23 13.18 -1.75
C PRO A 107 15.83 14.12 -2.80
N GLY A 108 16.58 15.13 -2.34
CA GLY A 108 17.22 16.09 -3.25
C GLY A 108 18.22 15.43 -4.19
N GLN A 109 18.17 15.79 -5.47
CA GLN A 109 19.12 15.34 -6.48
C GLN A 109 20.15 16.44 -6.76
N SER A 110 21.33 16.08 -7.24
CA SER A 110 22.38 17.06 -7.60
C SER A 110 22.08 17.77 -8.93
N SER A 111 21.53 17.04 -9.90
CA SER A 111 21.15 17.52 -11.23
C SER A 111 20.31 16.46 -11.96
N GLY A 112 19.73 16.81 -13.11
CA GLY A 112 19.15 15.85 -14.05
C GLY A 112 17.63 15.95 -14.19
N LEU A 113 17.07 15.19 -15.13
CA LEU A 113 15.64 15.07 -15.35
C LEU A 113 15.09 13.99 -14.41
N VAL A 114 14.18 14.39 -13.53
CA VAL A 114 13.47 13.46 -12.65
C VAL A 114 12.14 13.10 -13.26
N GLU A 115 11.94 11.81 -13.50
CA GLU A 115 10.64 11.25 -13.87
C GLU A 115 10.03 10.56 -12.65
N PHE A 116 8.75 10.80 -12.37
CA PHE A 116 8.08 10.22 -11.22
C PHE A 116 6.62 9.87 -11.52
N LEU A 117 6.10 8.89 -10.77
CA LEU A 117 4.71 8.47 -10.83
C LEU A 117 4.24 8.04 -9.42
N PRO A 118 3.15 8.63 -8.91
CA PRO A 118 2.46 8.06 -7.76
C PRO A 118 1.85 6.70 -8.11
N VAL A 119 2.08 5.73 -7.24
CA VAL A 119 1.58 4.36 -7.37
C VAL A 119 0.71 4.06 -6.15
N LEU A 120 -0.58 3.86 -6.39
CA LEU A 120 -1.49 3.34 -5.39
C LEU A 120 -1.19 1.87 -5.16
N ARG A 121 -1.05 1.51 -3.90
CA ARG A 121 -0.82 0.16 -3.44
C ARG A 121 -1.92 -0.28 -2.51
N PHE A 122 -2.17 -1.57 -2.50
CA PHE A 122 -3.02 -2.24 -1.52
C PHE A 122 -2.22 -3.35 -0.85
N ALA A 123 -1.95 -3.17 0.45
CA ALA A 123 -0.92 -3.87 1.24
C ALA A 123 0.39 -4.11 0.48
N GLY A 124 1.00 -3.01 0.03
CA GLY A 124 2.31 -3.04 -0.59
C GLY A 124 2.33 -3.53 -2.05
N GLN A 125 1.24 -4.10 -2.59
CA GLN A 125 1.16 -4.45 -4.01
C GLN A 125 0.67 -3.26 -4.84
N PRO A 126 1.35 -2.90 -5.95
CA PRO A 126 0.84 -1.92 -6.90
C PRO A 126 -0.51 -2.34 -7.46
N ILE A 127 -1.52 -1.47 -7.30
CA ILE A 127 -2.85 -1.63 -7.91
C ILE A 127 -3.15 -0.54 -8.95
N SER A 128 -2.21 0.39 -9.15
CA SER A 128 -2.19 1.32 -10.28
C SER A 128 -0.93 1.10 -11.13
N THR A 129 -0.91 1.67 -12.33
CA THR A 129 0.23 1.61 -13.26
C THR A 129 1.53 2.04 -12.60
N ARG A 130 2.62 1.33 -12.89
CA ARG A 130 3.97 1.63 -12.38
C ARG A 130 4.75 2.54 -13.33
N LEU A 131 5.84 3.14 -12.84
CA LEU A 131 6.61 4.12 -13.60
C LEU A 131 7.15 3.57 -14.92
N LEU A 132 7.64 2.33 -14.93
CA LEU A 132 8.21 1.71 -16.13
C LEU A 132 7.15 1.28 -17.17
N GLU A 133 5.90 1.21 -16.76
CA GLU A 133 4.76 0.76 -17.57
C GLU A 133 3.93 1.95 -18.10
N SER A 134 4.27 3.17 -17.69
CA SER A 134 3.45 4.36 -17.89
C SER A 134 4.09 5.35 -18.86
N GLU A 135 3.31 5.77 -19.85
CA GLU A 135 3.63 6.93 -20.68
C GLU A 135 3.23 8.26 -20.00
N GLN A 136 2.57 8.20 -18.83
CA GLN A 136 1.99 9.34 -18.12
C GLN A 136 2.89 9.84 -16.97
N ALA A 137 4.16 9.44 -16.95
CA ALA A 137 5.11 9.87 -15.93
C ALA A 137 5.27 11.40 -15.92
N SER A 138 5.15 11.99 -14.74
CA SER A 138 5.38 13.43 -14.54
C SER A 138 6.87 13.73 -14.43
N ARG A 139 7.29 14.94 -14.81
CA ARG A 139 8.71 15.29 -14.92
C ARG A 139 9.01 16.66 -14.33
N TYR A 140 10.19 16.78 -13.71
CA TYR A 140 10.80 18.07 -13.36
C TYR A 140 12.31 18.03 -13.53
N GLN A 141 12.92 19.19 -13.76
CA GLN A 141 14.35 19.36 -13.95
C GLN A 141 15.02 19.77 -12.63
N VAL A 142 16.16 19.16 -12.30
CA VAL A 142 17.01 19.58 -11.18
C VAL A 142 18.22 20.30 -11.71
N GLY A 143 18.30 21.60 -11.42
CA GLY A 143 19.36 22.48 -11.94
C GLY A 143 19.31 22.70 -13.46
N GLY A 144 19.65 23.93 -13.88
CA GLY A 144 19.79 24.31 -15.29
C GLY A 144 18.48 24.71 -15.97
N GLY A 145 18.42 25.95 -16.44
CA GLY A 145 17.39 26.44 -17.36
C GLY A 145 17.38 25.67 -18.68
N ALA A 146 16.20 25.61 -19.29
CA ALA A 146 15.85 24.77 -20.42
C ALA A 146 16.80 24.82 -21.63
N THR A 147 16.92 23.68 -22.31
CA THR A 147 16.80 23.64 -23.77
C THR A 147 16.12 22.31 -24.17
N PRO A 148 15.05 22.30 -24.97
CA PRO A 148 14.39 21.07 -25.39
C PRO A 148 15.20 20.39 -26.51
N VAL A 149 15.52 19.11 -26.34
CA VAL A 149 15.90 18.26 -27.48
C VAL A 149 14.62 17.60 -27.98
N ALA A 150 14.24 17.93 -29.22
CA ALA A 150 13.19 17.25 -29.94
C ALA A 150 13.62 15.80 -30.20
N THR A 151 12.91 14.84 -29.62
CA THR A 151 13.11 13.42 -29.97
C THR A 151 12.35 13.15 -31.26
N LEU A 152 13.10 12.96 -32.34
CA LEU A 152 12.59 12.40 -33.59
C LEU A 152 12.03 10.99 -33.33
N ASP A 153 10.83 10.75 -33.85
CA ASP A 153 10.22 9.44 -33.96
C ASP A 153 11.18 8.43 -34.59
N SER A 154 11.39 7.31 -33.91
CA SER A 154 11.80 6.06 -34.56
C SER A 154 11.23 4.88 -33.77
N PRO A 155 10.52 3.96 -34.43
CA PRO A 155 9.81 2.88 -33.75
C PRO A 155 10.78 1.79 -33.32
N PRO A 156 10.61 1.18 -32.13
CA PRO A 156 11.39 0.01 -31.77
C PRO A 156 10.80 -1.23 -32.46
N GLN A 157 11.48 -1.73 -33.48
CA GLN A 157 11.42 -3.14 -33.85
C GLN A 157 12.73 -3.80 -33.47
N THR A 158 12.68 -4.76 -32.53
CA THR A 158 13.30 -6.10 -32.64
C THR A 158 12.93 -6.92 -31.40
N THR A 159 11.88 -7.71 -31.57
CA THR A 159 11.72 -9.10 -31.11
C THR A 159 12.53 -9.56 -29.89
N ALA A 160 12.10 -9.16 -28.70
CA ALA A 160 12.11 -10.09 -27.57
C ALA A 160 10.81 -10.90 -27.66
N ARG A 161 10.89 -12.23 -27.72
CA ARG A 161 9.73 -13.08 -27.48
C ARG A 161 9.26 -12.79 -26.05
N SER A 162 8.22 -11.97 -25.91
CA SER A 162 7.43 -11.94 -24.70
C SER A 162 6.84 -13.34 -24.54
N HIS A 163 7.20 -14.03 -23.47
CA HIS A 163 6.26 -15.00 -22.90
C HIS A 163 5.13 -14.17 -22.30
N ASP A 164 4.22 -13.76 -23.18
CA ASP A 164 2.94 -13.16 -22.85
C ASP A 164 2.09 -14.20 -22.12
N GLY A 165 1.52 -13.78 -20.99
CA GLY A 165 0.82 -14.63 -20.03
C GLY A 165 1.72 -15.14 -18.91
N GLY A 166 1.60 -14.56 -17.71
CA GLY A 166 2.14 -15.19 -16.50
C GLY A 166 1.75 -16.66 -16.46
N ARG A 167 2.71 -17.55 -16.16
CA ARG A 167 2.55 -19.01 -16.27
C ARG A 167 1.30 -19.55 -15.55
N TRP A 168 0.82 -18.82 -14.55
CA TRP A 168 -0.40 -19.11 -13.79
C TRP A 168 -1.19 -17.82 -13.56
N LEU A 169 -2.50 -17.85 -13.83
CA LEU A 169 -3.42 -16.80 -13.41
C LEU A 169 -3.66 -16.94 -11.89
N TRP A 170 -3.34 -15.91 -11.12
CA TRP A 170 -3.59 -15.89 -9.67
C TRP A 170 -4.04 -14.50 -9.21
N ASP A 171 -4.70 -14.45 -8.06
CA ASP A 171 -5.21 -13.24 -7.43
C ASP A 171 -5.09 -13.33 -5.90
N ALA A 172 -5.10 -12.18 -5.23
CA ALA A 172 -5.05 -12.07 -3.78
C ALA A 172 -6.26 -11.27 -3.25
N LYS A 173 -7.05 -11.91 -2.39
CA LYS A 173 -8.22 -11.28 -1.76
C LYS A 173 -7.94 -10.94 -0.31
N PHE A 174 -8.14 -9.68 0.06
CA PHE A 174 -7.96 -9.24 1.44
C PHE A 174 -8.91 -9.98 2.39
N LEU A 175 -8.32 -10.64 3.38
CA LEU A 175 -9.02 -11.41 4.39
C LEU A 175 -9.36 -10.52 5.60
N GLY A 176 -8.35 -9.80 6.08
CA GLY A 176 -8.43 -8.89 7.22
C GLY A 176 -7.05 -8.42 7.68
N GLY A 177 -7.02 -7.32 8.42
CA GLY A 177 -5.84 -6.78 9.07
C GLY A 177 -5.81 -7.08 10.56
N THR A 178 -4.63 -7.09 11.14
CA THR A 178 -4.41 -7.31 12.58
C THR A 178 -3.47 -6.28 13.16
N THR A 179 -3.81 -5.80 14.36
CA THR A 179 -2.91 -5.03 15.22
C THR A 179 -2.73 -5.82 16.50
N ILE A 180 -1.56 -6.43 16.71
CA ILE A 180 -1.33 -7.37 17.80
C ILE A 180 -0.36 -6.78 18.80
N LYS A 181 -0.78 -6.58 20.04
CA LYS A 181 0.12 -6.27 21.15
C LYS A 181 0.83 -7.53 21.61
N LEU A 182 2.15 -7.44 21.67
CA LEU A 182 3.04 -8.52 22.04
C LEU A 182 3.59 -8.34 23.44
N ARG A 183 3.81 -9.49 24.09
CA ARG A 183 4.63 -9.60 25.28
C ARG A 183 5.78 -10.55 25.03
N LYS A 184 6.98 -10.09 25.38
CA LYS A 184 8.25 -10.79 25.14
C LYS A 184 8.56 -11.76 26.27
N GLU A 185 8.78 -13.03 25.93
CA GLU A 185 9.28 -14.07 26.84
C GLU A 185 10.57 -14.67 26.24
N VAL A 186 11.74 -14.32 26.78
CA VAL A 186 13.02 -14.82 26.27
C VAL A 186 13.26 -16.23 26.82
N VAL A 187 13.48 -17.20 25.93
CA VAL A 187 13.93 -18.55 26.31
C VAL A 187 15.45 -18.58 26.43
N GLY A 188 16.16 -17.96 25.48
CA GLY A 188 17.62 -17.93 25.46
C GLY A 188 18.23 -18.56 24.22
N VAL A 189 19.55 -18.68 24.23
CA VAL A 189 20.31 -19.38 23.18
C VAL A 189 20.16 -20.88 23.39
N VAL A 190 19.79 -21.58 22.33
CA VAL A 190 19.70 -23.04 22.26
C VAL A 190 20.44 -23.54 21.02
N SER A 191 20.49 -24.85 20.81
CA SER A 191 21.27 -25.47 19.71
C SER A 191 20.86 -25.02 18.31
N ASP A 192 19.64 -24.52 18.13
CA ASP A 192 19.12 -24.11 16.82
C ASP A 192 19.02 -22.60 16.61
N GLY A 193 19.40 -21.78 17.60
CA GLY A 193 19.40 -20.33 17.51
C GLY A 193 19.00 -19.64 18.81
N PHE A 194 18.58 -18.39 18.71
CA PHE A 194 18.07 -17.62 19.84
C PHE A 194 16.53 -17.69 19.85
N ARG A 195 15.95 -18.17 20.95
CA ARG A 195 14.51 -18.42 21.08
C ARG A 195 13.83 -17.33 21.91
N ILE A 196 12.76 -16.79 21.33
CA ILE A 196 11.87 -15.83 21.97
C ILE A 196 10.44 -16.31 21.73
N ILE A 197 9.62 -16.30 22.77
CA ILE A 197 8.18 -16.51 22.65
C ILE A 197 7.53 -15.13 22.71
N TRP A 198 6.78 -14.77 21.66
CA TRP A 198 5.96 -13.55 21.65
C TRP A 198 4.52 -13.92 21.91
N ARG A 199 4.03 -13.61 23.11
CA ARG A 199 2.63 -13.83 23.50
C ARG A 199 1.75 -12.74 22.90
N PHE A 200 0.57 -13.12 22.43
CA PHE A 200 -0.41 -12.18 21.92
C PHE A 200 -1.33 -11.79 23.09
N ASP A 201 -1.26 -10.54 23.54
CA ASP A 201 -2.06 -10.05 24.68
C ASP A 201 -3.37 -9.38 24.20
N GLU A 202 -3.32 -8.53 23.16
CA GLU A 202 -4.48 -7.96 22.48
C GLU A 202 -4.32 -8.15 20.97
N ALA A 203 -5.25 -8.83 20.32
CA ALA A 203 -5.06 -9.28 18.94
C ALA A 203 -6.37 -9.34 18.13
N PRO A 204 -7.02 -8.18 17.87
CA PRO A 204 -8.17 -8.11 16.97
C PRO A 204 -7.79 -8.46 15.53
N VAL A 205 -8.74 -9.07 14.83
CA VAL A 205 -8.72 -9.31 13.38
C VAL A 205 -9.89 -8.56 12.78
N VAL A 206 -9.64 -7.64 11.86
CA VAL A 206 -10.67 -6.80 11.26
C VAL A 206 -10.60 -6.92 9.75
N GLY A 207 -11.66 -7.45 9.14
CA GLY A 207 -11.67 -7.68 7.70
C GLY A 207 -13.04 -8.02 7.15
N PRO A 208 -13.24 -7.86 5.83
CA PRO A 208 -14.51 -8.16 5.17
C PRO A 208 -14.82 -9.66 5.08
N LEU A 209 -13.80 -10.52 5.21
CA LEU A 209 -13.92 -11.98 5.08
C LEU A 209 -13.61 -12.71 6.38
N LEU A 210 -12.77 -12.13 7.25
CA LEU A 210 -12.49 -12.65 8.59
C LEU A 210 -12.47 -11.49 9.59
N GLU A 211 -13.37 -11.55 10.57
CA GLU A 211 -13.46 -10.59 11.66
C GLU A 211 -13.60 -11.34 13.00
N GLY A 212 -12.80 -10.96 13.99
CA GLY A 212 -12.73 -11.64 15.26
C GLY A 212 -11.56 -11.17 16.12
N ARG A 213 -11.06 -12.07 16.96
CA ARG A 213 -9.88 -11.85 17.81
C ARG A 213 -9.14 -13.16 18.05
N PHE A 214 -7.82 -13.12 18.19
CA PHE A 214 -7.11 -14.26 18.76
C PHE A 214 -7.50 -14.45 20.23
N LEU A 215 -7.60 -15.71 20.63
CA LEU A 215 -7.85 -16.11 22.01
C LEU A 215 -6.56 -16.15 22.83
N PRO A 216 -6.69 -16.03 24.16
CA PRO A 216 -5.56 -16.24 25.06
C PRO A 216 -4.86 -17.58 24.78
N GLY A 217 -3.53 -17.54 24.73
CA GLY A 217 -2.68 -18.70 24.43
C GLY A 217 -2.03 -18.64 23.04
N ALA A 218 -2.51 -17.79 22.13
CA ALA A 218 -1.83 -17.53 20.86
C ALA A 218 -0.43 -16.91 21.08
N ALA A 219 0.54 -17.37 20.30
CA ALA A 219 1.91 -16.90 20.39
C ALA A 219 2.69 -17.06 19.08
N ASP A 220 3.85 -16.44 19.00
CA ASP A 220 4.91 -16.77 18.05
C ASP A 220 6.07 -17.44 18.81
N TRP A 221 6.39 -18.67 18.46
CA TRP A 221 7.50 -19.46 19.01
C TRP A 221 8.78 -19.21 18.20
N MET A 222 9.12 -17.93 18.06
CA MET A 222 10.15 -17.44 17.15
C MET A 222 11.53 -18.03 17.42
N ARG A 223 12.28 -18.25 16.34
CA ARG A 223 13.69 -18.59 16.36
C ARG A 223 14.51 -17.65 15.49
N ILE A 224 15.47 -16.97 16.08
CA ILE A 224 16.42 -16.12 15.34
C ILE A 224 17.66 -16.93 14.99
N ARG A 225 17.96 -17.02 13.70
CA ARG A 225 19.14 -17.70 13.15
C ARG A 225 20.38 -16.81 13.24
N PRO A 226 21.59 -17.38 13.29
CA PRO A 226 22.85 -16.62 13.31
C PRO A 226 23.06 -15.64 12.15
N ASP A 227 22.42 -15.87 11.00
CA ASP A 227 22.49 -14.99 9.83
C ASP A 227 21.53 -13.80 9.89
N GLY A 228 20.82 -13.62 11.02
CA GLY A 228 19.94 -12.47 11.25
C GLY A 228 18.54 -12.63 10.69
N VAL A 229 18.16 -13.84 10.28
CA VAL A 229 16.78 -14.14 9.88
C VAL A 229 16.01 -14.72 11.06
N ALA A 230 14.88 -14.11 11.40
CA ALA A 230 13.94 -14.66 12.36
C ALA A 230 12.93 -15.57 11.65
N ILE A 231 12.77 -16.79 12.16
CA ILE A 231 11.77 -17.76 11.74
C ILE A 231 10.55 -17.59 12.63
N VAL A 232 9.46 -17.11 12.03
CA VAL A 232 8.15 -16.99 12.66
C VAL A 232 7.52 -18.37 12.71
N GLN A 233 6.95 -18.74 13.84
CA GLN A 233 6.18 -19.96 14.04
C GLN A 233 5.00 -19.64 14.94
N VAL A 234 3.85 -19.30 14.36
CA VAL A 234 2.65 -18.97 15.12
C VAL A 234 1.67 -20.15 15.12
N GLU A 235 0.98 -20.24 16.24
CA GLU A 235 -0.14 -21.11 16.53
C GLU A 235 -1.12 -20.33 17.42
N GLY A 236 -2.40 -20.42 17.10
CA GLY A 236 -3.44 -19.71 17.81
C GLY A 236 -4.83 -20.13 17.39
N CYS A 237 -5.82 -19.55 18.05
CA CYS A 237 -7.22 -19.76 17.73
C CYS A 237 -7.91 -18.40 17.69
N ILE A 238 -8.60 -18.12 16.58
CA ILE A 238 -9.39 -16.91 16.39
C ILE A 238 -10.84 -17.24 16.74
N GLU A 239 -11.47 -16.41 17.57
CA GLU A 239 -12.91 -16.40 17.77
C GLU A 239 -13.52 -15.32 16.88
N THR A 240 -14.40 -15.71 15.97
CA THR A 240 -15.09 -14.76 15.10
C THR A 240 -16.18 -14.02 15.86
N ARG A 241 -16.69 -12.94 15.27
CA ARG A 241 -17.84 -12.21 15.84
C ARG A 241 -19.09 -13.09 16.04
N SER A 242 -19.27 -14.13 15.24
CA SER A 242 -20.37 -15.10 15.38
C SER A 242 -20.10 -16.19 16.43
N GLY A 243 -18.93 -16.20 17.07
CA GLY A 243 -18.52 -17.20 18.05
C GLY A 243 -17.87 -18.45 17.46
N ALA A 244 -17.66 -18.49 16.14
CA ALA A 244 -16.97 -19.61 15.50
C ALA A 244 -15.48 -19.63 15.90
N ARG A 245 -14.91 -20.83 16.03
CA ARG A 245 -13.49 -21.03 16.34
C ARG A 245 -12.73 -21.37 15.07
N VAL A 246 -11.66 -20.64 14.79
CA VAL A 246 -10.77 -20.86 13.66
C VAL A 246 -9.36 -21.06 14.21
N TYR A 247 -8.90 -22.30 14.20
CA TYR A 247 -7.50 -22.62 14.47
C TYR A 247 -6.63 -22.06 13.35
N THR A 248 -5.48 -21.50 13.69
CA THR A 248 -4.48 -21.06 12.72
C THR A 248 -3.09 -21.46 13.16
N THR A 249 -2.30 -21.90 12.18
CA THR A 249 -0.86 -22.08 12.33
C THR A 249 -0.16 -21.55 11.10
N TYR A 250 0.98 -20.90 11.31
CA TYR A 250 1.73 -20.30 10.23
C TYR A 250 3.21 -20.15 10.51
N GLY A 251 3.99 -20.36 9.47
CA GLY A 251 5.41 -20.05 9.44
C GLY A 251 5.69 -18.83 8.56
N GLY A 252 6.86 -18.24 8.77
CA GLY A 252 7.32 -17.13 7.95
C GLY A 252 8.73 -16.67 8.28
N TYR A 253 9.14 -15.60 7.64
CA TYR A 253 10.43 -14.98 7.83
C TYR A 253 10.25 -13.51 8.21
N LEU A 254 11.02 -13.07 9.20
CA LEU A 254 11.18 -11.69 9.60
C LEU A 254 12.65 -11.32 9.42
N GLU A 255 12.89 -10.24 8.68
CA GLU A 255 14.24 -9.76 8.34
C GLU A 255 14.77 -8.86 9.45
N LEU A 256 15.85 -9.26 10.13
CA LEU A 256 16.51 -8.46 11.17
C LEU A 256 17.85 -7.89 10.72
N GLY A 257 18.24 -8.04 9.45
CA GLY A 257 19.54 -7.63 8.93
C GLY A 257 20.66 -8.61 9.29
N ARG A 258 21.80 -8.52 8.59
CA ARG A 258 22.93 -9.47 8.73
C ARG A 258 23.51 -9.57 10.14
N ASP A 259 23.48 -8.47 10.91
CA ASP A 259 23.91 -8.40 12.31
C ASP A 259 22.74 -8.57 13.30
N GLY A 260 21.54 -8.84 12.81
CA GLY A 260 20.30 -8.94 13.57
C GLY A 260 20.35 -9.94 14.70
N TYR A 261 21.04 -11.07 14.51
CA TYR A 261 21.24 -12.06 15.59
C TYR A 261 22.03 -11.47 16.76
N ALA A 262 23.18 -10.85 16.48
CA ALA A 262 24.03 -10.26 17.51
C ALA A 262 23.32 -9.12 18.24
N ARG A 263 22.53 -8.30 17.52
CA ARG A 263 21.68 -7.26 18.12
C ARG A 263 20.60 -7.87 19.02
N ALA A 264 19.89 -8.89 18.55
CA ALA A 264 18.85 -9.54 19.31
C ALA A 264 19.36 -10.14 20.64
N LEU A 265 20.59 -10.69 20.67
CA LEU A 265 21.24 -11.16 21.89
C LEU A 265 21.46 -10.05 22.93
N ARG A 266 21.61 -8.80 22.48
CA ARG A 266 21.70 -7.61 23.35
C ARG A 266 20.33 -6.98 23.64
N GLY A 267 19.24 -7.56 23.13
CA GLY A 267 17.90 -7.00 23.24
C GLY A 267 17.63 -5.82 22.30
N GLU A 268 18.49 -5.59 21.31
CA GLU A 268 18.38 -4.53 20.31
C GLU A 268 17.71 -5.07 19.04
N PHE A 269 16.82 -4.28 18.45
CA PHE A 269 16.12 -4.63 17.21
C PHE A 269 15.99 -3.39 16.31
N ASP A 270 15.87 -3.62 15.00
CA ASP A 270 15.42 -2.55 14.10
C ASP A 270 14.03 -2.05 14.54
N PRO A 271 13.69 -0.78 14.35
CA PRO A 271 12.41 -0.26 14.84
C PRO A 271 11.18 -0.88 14.15
N TRP A 272 11.33 -1.27 12.87
CA TRP A 272 10.22 -1.70 12.00
C TRP A 272 10.57 -2.89 11.09
N PRO A 273 11.08 -4.02 11.60
CA PRO A 273 11.44 -5.16 10.76
C PRO A 273 10.22 -5.69 10.00
N PRO A 274 10.34 -5.89 8.67
CA PRO A 274 9.27 -6.47 7.86
C PRO A 274 9.23 -7.99 8.00
N PHE A 275 8.06 -8.57 7.81
CA PHE A 275 7.88 -10.01 7.77
C PHE A 275 6.85 -10.46 6.74
N VAL A 276 6.99 -11.72 6.32
CA VAL A 276 6.05 -12.42 5.45
C VAL A 276 5.79 -13.81 6.01
N CYS A 277 4.52 -14.15 6.17
CA CYS A 277 4.08 -15.44 6.70
C CYS A 277 3.03 -16.08 5.79
N ALA A 278 2.84 -17.39 5.89
CA ALA A 278 1.86 -18.13 5.09
C ALA A 278 0.90 -18.90 6.00
N PRO A 279 -0.21 -18.28 6.44
CA PRO A 279 -1.14 -18.97 7.32
C PRO A 279 -2.05 -19.96 6.64
N THR A 280 -2.39 -20.96 7.42
CA THR A 280 -3.47 -21.91 7.17
C THR A 280 -4.48 -21.81 8.29
N TYR A 281 -5.71 -22.19 7.98
CA TYR A 281 -6.84 -22.10 8.90
C TYR A 281 -7.58 -23.44 8.94
N ALA A 282 -8.12 -23.77 10.11
CA ALA A 282 -8.98 -24.93 10.30
C ALA A 282 -10.16 -24.58 11.20
N THR A 283 -11.37 -24.97 10.81
CA THR A 283 -12.60 -24.71 11.55
C THR A 283 -13.63 -25.81 11.31
N ALA A 284 -14.45 -26.07 12.33
CA ALA A 284 -15.63 -26.94 12.24
C ALA A 284 -16.90 -26.19 11.82
N ASP A 285 -16.85 -24.86 11.71
CA ASP A 285 -18.00 -24.05 11.30
C ASP A 285 -18.25 -24.21 9.79
N LYS A 286 -19.46 -24.67 9.44
CA LYS A 286 -19.86 -24.92 8.05
C LYS A 286 -19.88 -23.66 7.19
N ALA A 287 -20.20 -22.49 7.75
CA ALA A 287 -20.19 -21.23 7.00
C ALA A 287 -18.77 -20.78 6.65
N LEU A 288 -17.78 -21.24 7.41
CA LEU A 288 -16.36 -20.93 7.23
C LEU A 288 -15.56 -22.11 6.67
N GLU A 289 -16.21 -23.18 6.21
CA GLU A 289 -15.54 -24.39 5.69
C GLU A 289 -14.55 -24.07 4.56
N TRP A 290 -14.79 -23.00 3.80
CA TRP A 290 -13.88 -22.53 2.76
C TRP A 290 -12.47 -22.17 3.29
N LEU A 291 -12.33 -21.75 4.56
CA LEU A 291 -11.04 -21.49 5.19
C LEU A 291 -10.19 -22.75 5.33
N ASN A 292 -10.81 -23.92 5.47
CA ASN A 292 -10.10 -25.21 5.53
C ASN A 292 -9.38 -25.57 4.23
N ARG A 293 -9.70 -24.85 3.14
CA ARG A 293 -9.17 -25.07 1.79
C ARG A 293 -8.41 -23.85 1.27
N ALA A 294 -8.25 -22.83 2.09
CA ALA A 294 -7.59 -21.58 1.76
C ALA A 294 -6.08 -21.69 1.99
N GLN A 295 -5.29 -21.19 1.03
CA GLN A 295 -3.91 -20.81 1.28
C GLN A 295 -3.88 -19.29 1.43
N CYS A 296 -3.25 -18.82 2.50
CA CYS A 296 -3.16 -17.40 2.76
C CYS A 296 -1.71 -16.91 2.85
N LEU A 297 -1.55 -15.59 2.73
CA LEU A 297 -0.30 -14.85 2.89
C LEU A 297 -0.55 -13.71 3.89
N ILE A 298 0.39 -13.49 4.81
CA ILE A 298 0.42 -12.30 5.67
C ILE A 298 1.65 -11.50 5.31
N VAL A 299 1.48 -10.19 5.18
CA VAL A 299 2.56 -9.22 5.06
C VAL A 299 2.42 -8.18 6.15
N GLY A 300 3.53 -7.76 6.74
CA GLY A 300 3.47 -6.80 7.83
C GLY A 300 4.82 -6.34 8.33
N ARG A 301 4.77 -5.60 9.44
CA ARG A 301 5.93 -5.10 10.17
C ARG A 301 5.67 -5.18 11.68
N VAL A 302 6.74 -5.13 12.46
CA VAL A 302 6.65 -5.07 13.92
C VAL A 302 7.18 -3.72 14.41
N ASP A 303 6.39 -2.96 15.15
CA ASP A 303 6.90 -1.88 15.99
C ASP A 303 7.62 -2.49 17.19
N MET A 304 8.95 -2.56 17.14
CA MET A 304 9.73 -3.17 18.23
C MET A 304 9.80 -2.30 19.48
N LYS A 305 9.42 -1.01 19.40
CA LYS A 305 9.34 -0.12 20.57
C LYS A 305 7.99 -0.26 21.27
N ALA A 306 6.90 -0.26 20.51
CA ALA A 306 5.55 -0.45 21.04
C ALA A 306 5.20 -1.93 21.27
N LEU A 307 6.07 -2.86 20.83
CA LEU A 307 5.82 -4.29 20.81
C LEU A 307 4.47 -4.61 20.16
N THR A 308 4.25 -4.04 18.97
CA THR A 308 2.98 -4.16 18.26
C THR A 308 3.23 -4.64 16.83
N VAL A 309 2.50 -5.67 16.40
CA VAL A 309 2.49 -6.15 15.01
C VAL A 309 1.41 -5.41 14.24
N GLU A 310 1.74 -4.95 13.03
CA GLU A 310 0.78 -4.45 12.05
C GLU A 310 0.88 -5.31 10.80
N SER A 311 -0.22 -5.96 10.41
CA SER A 311 -0.20 -6.84 9.24
C SER A 311 -1.53 -7.01 8.56
N ASP A 312 -1.47 -7.36 7.28
CA ASP A 312 -2.60 -7.66 6.42
C ASP A 312 -2.53 -9.12 5.96
N ALA A 313 -3.67 -9.82 6.02
CA ALA A 313 -3.83 -11.19 5.57
C ALA A 313 -4.59 -11.26 4.24
N TYR A 314 -4.15 -12.14 3.34
CA TYR A 314 -4.67 -12.33 1.99
C TYR A 314 -4.97 -13.80 1.74
N LEU A 315 -6.11 -14.10 1.11
CA LEU A 315 -6.40 -15.38 0.46
C LEU A 315 -5.78 -15.38 -0.93
N ILE A 316 -5.03 -16.43 -1.27
CA ILE A 316 -4.46 -16.62 -2.60
C ILE A 316 -5.35 -17.57 -3.41
N GLU A 317 -5.76 -17.13 -4.60
CA GLU A 317 -6.53 -17.93 -5.56
C GLU A 317 -5.72 -18.17 -6.83
N VAL A 318 -5.77 -19.39 -7.37
CA VAL A 318 -5.08 -19.77 -8.61
C VAL A 318 -6.08 -20.36 -9.60
N GLY A 319 -6.00 -19.95 -10.86
CA GLY A 319 -6.78 -20.49 -11.98
C GLY A 319 -8.27 -20.12 -11.95
N GLY A 320 -8.65 -19.02 -11.28
CA GLY A 320 -10.04 -18.57 -11.22
C GLY A 320 -10.99 -19.47 -10.42
N ARG A 321 -10.47 -20.48 -9.68
CA ARG A 321 -11.25 -21.23 -8.70
C ARG A 321 -11.62 -20.31 -7.55
N LYS A 322 -12.86 -19.83 -7.57
CA LYS A 322 -13.49 -19.17 -6.42
C LYS A 322 -13.63 -20.21 -5.31
N ASN A 323 -12.80 -20.12 -4.28
CA ASN A 323 -13.00 -20.90 -3.06
C ASN A 323 -14.02 -20.24 -2.12
N LEU A 324 -14.38 -18.99 -2.39
CA LEU A 324 -15.37 -18.26 -1.60
C LEU A 324 -16.79 -18.68 -2.00
N PRO A 325 -17.70 -18.97 -1.05
CA PRO A 325 -19.09 -19.20 -1.36
C PRO A 325 -19.69 -17.97 -2.04
N GLU A 326 -20.46 -18.17 -3.11
CA GLU A 326 -21.27 -17.10 -3.70
C GLU A 326 -22.21 -16.58 -2.62
N ARG A 327 -22.22 -15.26 -2.38
CA ARG A 327 -23.19 -14.66 -1.46
C ARG A 327 -24.59 -14.99 -1.98
N GLY A 328 -25.24 -15.96 -1.35
CA GLY A 328 -26.63 -16.28 -1.62
C GLY A 328 -27.46 -15.02 -1.48
N GLY A 329 -28.05 -14.57 -2.59
CA GLY A 329 -29.06 -13.53 -2.56
C GLY A 329 -30.16 -13.95 -1.60
N ALA A 330 -30.36 -13.16 -0.55
CA ALA A 330 -31.51 -13.29 0.31
C ALA A 330 -32.76 -13.08 -0.55
N ARG A 331 -33.39 -14.17 -0.98
CA ARG A 331 -34.81 -14.16 -1.31
C ARG A 331 -35.56 -14.21 0.01
N ARG A 332 -36.04 -13.05 0.45
CA ARG A 332 -37.42 -12.81 0.88
C ARG A 332 -37.62 -11.32 1.08
#